data_AF-A0A920HJ52-F1
#
_entry.id   AF-A0A920HJ52-F1
#
_cell.length_a   1.000
_cell.length_b   1.000
_cell.length_c   1.000
_cell.angle_alpha   90.00
_cell.angle_beta   90.00
_cell.angle_gamma   90.00
#
_symmetry.space_group_name_H-M   'P 1'
#
loop_
_entity.id
_entity.type
_entity.pdbx_description
1 polymer ?
#
loop_
_entity_poly.entity_id
_entity_poly.type
_entity_poly.pdbx_seq_one_letter_code
_entity_poly.pdbx_strand_id
1 'polypeptide(L)'
;MIVLASPLLLAFNNWDDHDRSDRYTAQTLAKAYLDSIVEDKQAMIFTIGDNDTFALWYAQEIEEHRTDVRTINTSLIATDWYMDQMKRKAYKSEPIKSQLKHSQYAHGTRDYIKYEALIDSVRWDLKDFMNWISSDNERTKYKFLLEQYGYDKSDLNNVPKFTQNMVYYPTNKVRFYVNKKNVLNSGVVKKENENLIVDYIDIDLPKSGLYKNQILMLDILSKNDWERPIYFTGGSYKDSEYLWMKDYLQLDGLVYKLVPIKTPLNPDNPYKWGELIQIICTTL
;
A
#
# COMPACT_ATOMS: atom_id res chain seq x y z
N MET A 1 21.74 -51.73 16.15
CA MET A 1 20.43 -51.89 15.48
C MET A 1 19.33 -50.98 16.03
N ILE A 2 19.23 -50.75 17.35
CA ILE A 2 18.17 -49.91 17.96
C ILE A 2 18.19 -48.45 17.48
N VAL A 3 19.38 -47.89 17.16
CA VAL A 3 19.54 -46.48 16.78
C VAL A 3 18.93 -46.15 15.40
N LEU A 4 18.83 -47.11 14.48
CA LEU A 4 18.26 -46.89 13.13
C LEU A 4 16.78 -47.26 13.04
N ALA A 5 16.30 -48.13 13.93
CA ALA A 5 14.91 -48.56 13.94
C ALA A 5 13.94 -47.41 14.26
N SER A 6 14.34 -46.51 15.18
CA SER A 6 13.48 -45.40 15.59
C SER A 6 13.31 -44.33 14.48
N PRO A 7 14.38 -43.84 13.79
CA PRO A 7 14.22 -42.95 12.64
C PRO A 7 13.49 -43.59 11.46
N LEU A 8 13.70 -44.89 11.18
CA LEU A 8 13.01 -45.59 10.08
C LEU A 8 11.51 -45.74 10.33
N LEU A 9 11.11 -46.04 11.57
CA LEU A 9 9.69 -46.12 11.95
C LEU A 9 9.01 -44.74 11.85
N LEU A 10 9.71 -43.68 12.27
CA LEU A 10 9.21 -42.29 12.15
C LEU A 10 9.12 -41.86 10.68
N ALA A 11 10.13 -42.20 9.86
CA ALA A 11 10.10 -41.90 8.45
C ALA A 11 8.95 -42.64 7.76
N PHE A 12 8.73 -43.92 8.05
CA PHE A 12 7.64 -44.70 7.43
C PHE A 12 6.25 -44.22 7.83
N ASN A 13 6.02 -43.96 9.13
CA ASN A 13 4.70 -43.56 9.62
C ASN A 13 4.35 -42.11 9.31
N ASN A 14 5.34 -41.24 9.08
CA ASN A 14 5.12 -39.81 8.88
C ASN A 14 5.53 -39.35 7.48
N TRP A 15 5.86 -40.26 6.55
CA TRP A 15 6.31 -39.89 5.20
C TRP A 15 5.22 -39.14 4.44
N ASP A 16 3.98 -39.60 4.58
CA ASP A 16 2.78 -38.99 4.00
C ASP A 16 2.45 -37.63 4.64
N ASP A 17 2.57 -37.51 5.97
CA ASP A 17 2.42 -36.24 6.69
C ASP A 17 3.48 -35.21 6.29
N HIS A 18 4.67 -35.66 5.93
CA HIS A 18 5.78 -34.84 5.43
C HIS A 18 5.78 -34.64 3.91
N ASP A 19 4.97 -35.39 3.16
CA ASP A 19 4.80 -35.18 1.74
C ASP A 19 3.92 -33.95 1.48
N ARG A 20 4.45 -33.02 0.68
CA ARG A 20 3.79 -31.77 0.31
C ARG A 20 3.60 -31.65 -1.20
N SER A 21 3.86 -32.71 -1.94
CA SER A 21 3.75 -32.77 -3.40
C SER A 21 2.39 -32.27 -3.92
N ASP A 22 1.30 -32.51 -3.19
CA ASP A 22 -0.06 -32.09 -3.57
C ASP A 22 -0.60 -30.85 -2.83
N ARG A 23 0.28 -30.03 -2.22
CA ARG A 23 -0.11 -28.84 -1.45
C ARG A 23 -0.12 -27.58 -2.33
N TYR A 24 -1.23 -27.35 -3.04
CA TYR A 24 -1.38 -26.22 -3.97
C TYR A 24 -2.03 -24.97 -3.37
N THR A 25 -2.48 -24.99 -2.12
CA THR A 25 -3.31 -23.90 -1.55
C THR A 25 -2.69 -22.51 -1.69
N ALA A 26 -1.40 -22.34 -1.39
CA ALA A 26 -0.73 -21.05 -1.49
C ALA A 26 -0.61 -20.56 -2.94
N GLN A 27 -0.24 -21.45 -3.85
CA GLN A 27 -0.14 -21.17 -5.29
C GLN A 27 -1.51 -20.83 -5.88
N THR A 28 -2.53 -21.63 -5.60
CA THR A 28 -3.91 -21.41 -6.06
C THR A 28 -4.48 -20.10 -5.51
N LEU A 29 -4.21 -19.77 -4.24
CA LEU A 29 -4.65 -18.52 -3.65
C LEU A 29 -3.97 -17.31 -4.31
N ALA A 30 -2.66 -17.38 -4.56
CA ALA A 30 -1.93 -16.31 -5.24
C ALA A 30 -2.47 -16.07 -6.66
N LYS A 31 -2.72 -17.13 -7.42
CA LYS A 31 -3.36 -17.04 -8.74
C LYS A 31 -4.77 -16.46 -8.63
N ALA A 32 -5.58 -16.92 -7.68
CA ALA A 32 -6.92 -16.41 -7.49
C ALA A 32 -6.95 -14.91 -7.11
N TYR A 33 -5.98 -14.42 -6.33
CA TYR A 33 -5.82 -12.98 -6.09
C TYR A 33 -5.50 -12.23 -7.39
N LEU A 34 -4.56 -12.72 -8.18
CA LEU A 34 -4.18 -12.11 -9.45
C LEU A 34 -5.36 -12.14 -10.45
N ASP A 35 -6.07 -13.26 -10.57
CA ASP A 35 -7.21 -13.46 -11.47
C ASP A 35 -8.42 -12.58 -11.11
N SER A 36 -8.52 -12.16 -9.85
CA SER A 36 -9.55 -11.21 -9.40
C SER A 36 -9.28 -9.77 -9.88
N ILE A 37 -8.07 -9.48 -10.38
CA ILE A 37 -7.68 -8.13 -10.83
C ILE A 37 -8.01 -7.96 -12.31
N VAL A 38 -8.57 -6.81 -12.67
CA VAL A 38 -8.85 -6.45 -14.06
C VAL A 38 -7.62 -6.60 -14.96
N GLU A 39 -7.80 -7.27 -16.09
CA GLU A 39 -6.73 -7.58 -17.06
C GLU A 39 -6.29 -6.36 -17.87
N ASP A 40 -5.00 -6.31 -18.21
CA ASP A 40 -4.40 -5.36 -19.18
C ASP A 40 -4.63 -3.87 -18.86
N LYS A 41 -4.90 -3.54 -17.59
CA LYS A 41 -5.01 -2.15 -17.09
C LYS A 41 -3.80 -1.67 -16.33
N GLN A 42 -2.69 -2.40 -16.38
CA GLN A 42 -1.48 -2.09 -15.61
C GLN A 42 -1.80 -1.94 -14.12
N ALA A 43 -2.74 -2.73 -13.59
CA ALA A 43 -3.21 -2.60 -12.22
C ALA A 43 -2.07 -2.83 -11.20
N MET A 44 -2.22 -2.25 -10.02
CA MET A 44 -1.30 -2.43 -8.90
C MET A 44 -2.02 -3.16 -7.78
N ILE A 45 -1.36 -4.11 -7.12
CA ILE A 45 -1.88 -4.76 -5.91
C ILE A 45 -0.89 -4.56 -4.77
N PHE A 46 -1.36 -4.00 -3.67
CA PHE A 46 -0.64 -3.99 -2.41
C PHE A 46 -0.89 -5.30 -1.66
N THR A 47 0.16 -6.07 -1.41
CA THR A 47 0.09 -7.32 -0.67
C THR A 47 0.44 -7.09 0.80
N ILE A 48 -0.45 -7.54 1.67
CA ILE A 48 -0.35 -7.36 3.12
C ILE A 48 -0.03 -8.73 3.73
N GLY A 49 1.07 -8.80 4.48
CA GLY A 49 1.49 -10.03 5.16
C GLY A 49 2.18 -11.08 4.29
N ASP A 50 2.50 -10.76 3.02
CA ASP A 50 3.20 -11.66 2.09
C ASP A 50 4.74 -11.45 2.10
N ASN A 51 5.31 -11.02 3.23
CA ASN A 51 6.73 -10.62 3.33
C ASN A 51 7.71 -11.77 3.61
N ASP A 52 7.20 -12.97 3.90
CA ASP A 52 8.02 -14.18 4.11
C ASP A 52 7.52 -15.38 3.27
N THR A 53 6.40 -15.22 2.54
CA THR A 53 5.75 -16.28 1.75
C THR A 53 5.87 -16.06 0.24
N PHE A 54 5.92 -14.81 -0.22
CA PHE A 54 6.13 -14.39 -1.61
C PHE A 54 5.28 -15.12 -2.67
N ALA A 55 4.02 -15.44 -2.34
CA ALA A 55 3.22 -16.32 -3.18
C ALA A 55 2.85 -15.67 -4.52
N LEU A 56 2.55 -14.36 -4.54
CA LEU A 56 2.28 -13.64 -5.79
C LEU A 56 3.53 -13.46 -6.64
N TRP A 57 4.70 -13.24 -6.03
CA TRP A 57 5.96 -13.21 -6.78
C TRP A 57 6.28 -14.55 -7.39
N TYR A 58 6.13 -15.65 -6.66
CA TYR A 58 6.32 -16.99 -7.22
C TYR A 58 5.41 -17.21 -8.45
N ALA A 59 4.12 -16.86 -8.34
CA ALA A 59 3.18 -16.96 -9.46
C ALA A 59 3.61 -16.13 -10.69
N GLN A 60 4.21 -14.95 -10.48
CA GLN A 60 4.64 -14.07 -11.57
C GLN A 60 6.02 -14.44 -12.15
N GLU A 61 7.00 -14.72 -11.29
CA GLU A 61 8.41 -14.90 -11.66
C GLU A 61 8.70 -16.30 -12.19
N ILE A 62 8.04 -17.33 -11.63
CA ILE A 62 8.28 -18.74 -11.99
C ILE A 62 7.19 -19.25 -12.92
N GLU A 63 5.94 -18.91 -12.65
CA GLU A 63 4.80 -19.45 -13.41
C GLU A 63 4.29 -18.49 -14.49
N GLU A 64 4.91 -17.32 -14.61
CA GLU A 64 4.62 -16.29 -15.61
C GLU A 64 3.13 -15.86 -15.64
N HIS A 65 2.44 -16.03 -14.51
CA HIS A 65 1.00 -15.79 -14.37
C HIS A 65 0.72 -14.31 -14.08
N ARG A 66 -0.15 -13.66 -14.86
CA ARG A 66 -0.58 -12.26 -14.65
C ARG A 66 0.58 -11.27 -14.42
N THR A 67 1.61 -11.36 -15.26
CA THR A 67 2.78 -10.47 -15.26
C THR A 67 2.49 -9.02 -15.70
N ASP A 68 1.23 -8.72 -16.06
CA ASP A 68 0.70 -7.37 -16.31
C ASP A 68 0.43 -6.60 -14.99
N VAL A 69 0.10 -7.32 -13.92
CA VAL A 69 -0.20 -6.74 -12.60
C VAL A 69 1.09 -6.40 -11.85
N ARG A 70 1.15 -5.22 -11.23
CA ARG A 70 2.28 -4.85 -10.38
C ARG A 70 2.03 -5.24 -8.93
N THR A 71 2.73 -6.25 -8.44
CA THR A 71 2.69 -6.68 -7.04
C THR A 71 3.61 -5.85 -6.17
N ILE A 72 3.06 -5.22 -5.13
CA ILE A 72 3.75 -4.32 -4.20
C ILE A 72 3.58 -4.83 -2.77
N ASN A 73 4.64 -5.37 -2.17
CA ASN A 73 4.58 -5.78 -0.78
C ASN A 73 4.68 -4.56 0.17
N THR A 74 3.70 -4.39 1.06
CA THR A 74 3.61 -3.20 1.93
C THR A 74 4.71 -3.14 2.99
N SER A 75 5.29 -4.27 3.38
CA SER A 75 6.43 -4.33 4.30
C SER A 75 7.75 -4.03 3.59
N LEU A 76 7.94 -4.54 2.37
CA LEU A 76 9.19 -4.37 1.63
C LEU A 76 9.31 -3.02 0.94
N ILE A 77 8.21 -2.31 0.64
CA ILE A 77 8.27 -1.00 -0.02
C ILE A 77 9.09 0.05 0.75
N ALA A 78 9.27 -0.12 2.07
CA ALA A 78 10.19 0.71 2.85
C ALA A 78 11.69 0.47 2.54
N THR A 79 12.05 -0.60 1.85
CA THR A 79 13.44 -0.86 1.44
C THR A 79 13.75 -0.17 0.13
N ASP A 80 14.94 0.41 0.06
CA ASP A 80 15.37 1.26 -1.06
C ASP A 80 15.53 0.49 -2.37
N TRP A 81 16.15 -0.69 -2.32
CA TRP A 81 16.29 -1.58 -3.47
C TRP A 81 14.94 -2.00 -4.05
N TYR A 82 13.95 -2.30 -3.20
CA TYR A 82 12.66 -2.76 -3.66
C TYR A 82 11.86 -1.61 -4.27
N MET A 83 11.87 -0.43 -3.65
CA MET A 83 11.26 0.76 -4.24
C MET A 83 11.92 1.13 -5.59
N ASP A 84 13.24 0.96 -5.73
CA ASP A 84 13.93 1.16 -7.01
C ASP A 84 13.48 0.16 -8.08
N GLN A 85 13.23 -1.10 -7.71
CA GLN A 85 12.68 -2.11 -8.62
C GLN A 85 11.25 -1.74 -9.05
N MET A 86 10.42 -1.25 -8.12
CA MET A 86 9.06 -0.78 -8.43
C MET A 86 9.04 0.37 -9.45
N LYS A 87 10.09 1.19 -9.47
CA LYS A 87 10.29 2.28 -10.44
C LYS A 87 10.91 1.85 -11.77
N ARG A 88 11.08 0.54 -12.00
CA ARG A 88 11.53 -0.04 -13.27
C ARG A 88 10.43 -0.90 -13.90
N LYS A 89 10.45 -1.01 -15.22
CA LYS A 89 9.57 -1.92 -15.95
C LYS A 89 9.91 -3.36 -15.53
N ALA A 90 8.88 -4.15 -15.23
CA ALA A 90 9.05 -5.57 -14.92
C ALA A 90 8.03 -6.34 -15.77
N TYR A 91 8.54 -7.22 -16.63
CA TYR A 91 7.73 -7.96 -17.58
C TYR A 91 6.79 -7.06 -18.40
N LYS A 92 5.47 -7.32 -18.32
CA LYS A 92 4.41 -6.56 -18.98
C LYS A 92 3.93 -5.36 -18.16
N SER A 93 4.39 -5.22 -16.91
CA SER A 93 4.00 -4.15 -16.00
C SER A 93 4.91 -2.92 -16.15
N GLU A 94 4.31 -1.77 -16.39
CA GLU A 94 4.98 -0.47 -16.47
C GLU A 94 5.49 0.01 -15.10
N PRO A 95 6.57 0.82 -15.08
CA PRO A 95 7.11 1.42 -13.85
C PRO A 95 6.03 2.11 -13.01
N ILE A 96 6.15 2.01 -11.69
CA ILE A 96 5.34 2.82 -10.78
C ILE A 96 5.82 4.27 -10.82
N LYS A 97 4.86 5.20 -10.85
CA LYS A 97 5.14 6.63 -10.78
C LYS A 97 5.32 7.05 -9.32
N SER A 98 6.39 7.79 -9.06
CA SER A 98 6.78 8.29 -7.73
C SER A 98 7.60 9.57 -7.92
N GLN A 99 7.39 10.60 -7.08
CA GLN A 99 8.27 11.79 -7.10
C GLN A 99 9.48 11.67 -6.18
N LEU A 100 9.43 10.80 -5.17
CA LEU A 100 10.59 10.65 -4.30
C LEU A 100 11.78 10.10 -5.09
N LYS A 101 12.95 10.69 -4.86
CA LYS A 101 14.23 10.22 -5.39
C LYS A 101 14.82 9.15 -4.47
N HIS A 102 15.73 8.33 -4.99
CA HIS A 102 16.40 7.27 -4.21
C HIS A 102 16.97 7.78 -2.88
N SER A 103 17.68 8.91 -2.91
CA SER A 103 18.24 9.55 -1.69
C SER A 103 17.20 9.93 -0.63
N GLN A 104 15.92 9.98 -0.98
CA GLN A 104 14.84 10.40 -0.10
C GLN A 104 14.13 9.22 0.59
N TYR A 105 14.33 8.00 0.12
CA TYR A 105 13.84 6.75 0.74
C TYR A 105 14.95 5.73 1.01
N ALA A 106 16.22 6.07 0.73
CA ALA A 106 17.39 5.30 1.11
C ALA A 106 17.36 4.91 2.60
N HIS A 107 18.06 3.83 2.94
CA HIS A 107 18.17 3.39 4.33
C HIS A 107 18.57 4.54 5.28
N GLY A 108 17.88 4.68 6.43
CA GLY A 108 18.13 5.76 7.39
C GLY A 108 17.45 7.10 7.08
N THR A 109 16.85 7.25 5.89
CA THR A 109 16.22 8.52 5.47
C THR A 109 14.71 8.41 5.45
N ARG A 110 14.01 9.30 6.17
CA ARG A 110 12.53 9.33 6.27
C ARG A 110 11.94 7.97 6.69
N ASP A 111 12.65 7.21 7.53
CA ASP A 111 12.10 5.97 8.14
C ASP A 111 10.84 6.25 8.96
N TYR A 112 10.79 7.46 9.53
CA TYR A 112 9.65 8.01 10.23
C TYR A 112 9.57 9.52 9.99
N ILE A 113 8.37 10.05 9.82
CA ILE A 113 8.08 11.50 9.83
C ILE A 113 7.04 11.81 10.90
N LYS A 114 7.20 12.94 11.59
CA LYS A 114 6.39 13.27 12.77
C LYS A 114 5.24 14.19 12.44
N TYR A 115 4.10 13.98 13.08
CA TYR A 115 3.01 14.95 13.06
C TYR A 115 3.26 16.12 14.02
N GLU A 116 2.98 17.33 13.58
CA GLU A 116 2.94 18.52 14.44
C GLU A 116 1.66 19.32 14.15
N ALA A 117 0.90 19.64 15.19
CA ALA A 117 -0.41 20.29 15.10
C ALA A 117 -0.32 21.80 14.84
N LEU A 118 0.31 22.22 13.73
CA LEU A 118 0.54 23.65 13.43
C LEU A 118 -0.61 24.31 12.68
N ILE A 119 -1.26 23.58 11.76
CA ILE A 119 -2.35 24.08 10.92
C ILE A 119 -3.50 23.06 10.77
N ASP A 120 -3.84 22.33 11.83
CA ASP A 120 -4.86 21.27 11.84
C ASP A 120 -6.28 21.68 11.41
N SER A 121 -6.56 22.98 11.36
CA SER A 121 -7.81 23.51 10.82
C SER A 121 -7.86 23.42 9.28
N VAL A 122 -6.71 23.30 8.62
CA VAL A 122 -6.57 23.28 7.16
C VAL A 122 -6.36 21.84 6.68
N ARG A 123 -7.13 21.45 5.66
CA ARG A 123 -6.93 20.19 4.91
C ARG A 123 -6.08 20.49 3.67
N TRP A 124 -5.00 19.75 3.49
CA TRP A 124 -4.09 19.90 2.33
C TRP A 124 -4.47 18.97 1.19
N ASP A 125 -4.24 19.40 -0.06
CA ASP A 125 -4.20 18.48 -1.19
C ASP A 125 -3.09 17.43 -0.95
N LEU A 126 -3.35 16.16 -1.25
CA LEU A 126 -2.37 15.09 -1.18
C LEU A 126 -1.10 15.42 -1.96
N LYS A 127 -1.19 16.08 -3.11
CA LYS A 127 -0.04 16.52 -3.90
C LYS A 127 0.80 17.54 -3.13
N ASP A 128 0.18 18.50 -2.46
CA ASP A 128 0.88 19.50 -1.63
C ASP A 128 1.50 18.89 -0.38
N PHE A 129 0.78 17.96 0.27
CA PHE A 129 1.31 17.16 1.37
C PHE A 129 2.56 16.38 0.93
N MET A 130 2.48 15.71 -0.22
CA MET A 130 3.61 14.96 -0.77
C MET A 130 4.78 15.88 -1.17
N ASN A 131 4.50 17.09 -1.68
CA ASN A 131 5.53 18.10 -1.96
C ASN A 131 6.23 18.57 -0.68
N TRP A 132 5.50 18.73 0.42
CA TRP A 132 6.08 19.10 1.71
C TRP A 132 7.02 17.99 2.24
N ILE A 133 6.54 16.74 2.31
CA ILE A 133 7.33 15.66 2.92
C ILE A 133 8.54 15.24 2.06
N SER A 134 8.44 15.40 0.73
CA SER A 134 9.54 15.15 -0.20
C SER A 134 10.51 16.33 -0.29
N SER A 135 10.23 17.47 0.33
CA SER A 135 11.14 18.61 0.33
C SER A 135 12.33 18.38 1.26
N ASP A 136 13.52 18.74 0.77
CA ASP A 136 14.76 18.82 1.56
C ASP A 136 15.04 20.23 2.08
N ASN A 137 14.06 21.14 1.97
CA ASN A 137 14.15 22.49 2.55
C ASN A 137 14.25 22.44 4.07
N GLU A 138 15.08 23.31 4.66
CA GLU A 138 15.26 23.40 6.11
C GLU A 138 13.94 23.60 6.87
N ARG A 139 12.98 24.34 6.30
CA ARG A 139 11.67 24.60 6.91
C ARG A 139 10.82 23.35 7.17
N THR A 140 11.10 22.24 6.47
CA THR A 140 10.35 20.98 6.65
C THR A 140 11.00 20.07 7.68
N LYS A 141 12.18 20.44 8.18
CA LYS A 141 12.94 19.69 9.19
C LYS A 141 12.51 20.12 10.58
N TYR A 142 12.48 19.17 11.50
CA TYR A 142 12.07 19.38 12.88
C TYR A 142 12.98 20.38 13.60
N LYS A 143 14.27 20.44 13.23
CA LYS A 143 15.21 21.47 13.70
C LYS A 143 14.65 22.89 13.54
N PHE A 144 14.10 23.22 12.38
CA PHE A 144 13.53 24.54 12.12
C PHE A 144 12.39 24.84 13.10
N LEU A 145 11.54 23.86 13.39
CA LEU A 145 10.47 24.01 14.37
C LEU A 145 10.99 24.21 15.79
N LEU A 146 12.03 23.48 16.20
CA LEU A 146 12.67 23.66 17.51
C LEU A 146 13.26 25.07 17.67
N GLU A 147 13.92 25.59 16.63
CA GLU A 147 14.43 26.96 16.61
C GLU A 147 13.28 27.98 16.75
N GLN A 148 12.13 27.75 16.11
CA GLN A 148 10.92 28.59 16.30
C GLN A 148 10.35 28.50 17.73
N TYR A 149 10.52 27.37 18.41
CA TYR A 149 10.15 27.20 19.82
C TYR A 149 11.17 27.81 20.79
N GLY A 150 12.24 28.43 20.29
CA GLY A 150 13.25 29.12 21.08
C GLY A 150 14.43 28.26 21.52
N TYR A 151 14.61 27.07 20.93
CA TYR A 151 15.82 26.25 21.19
C TYR A 151 17.04 26.96 20.62
N ASP A 152 18.05 27.17 21.47
CA ASP A 152 19.32 27.74 21.04
C ASP A 152 20.31 26.65 20.55
N LYS A 153 21.52 27.06 20.17
CA LYS A 153 22.54 26.11 19.70
C LYS A 153 22.93 25.09 20.77
N SER A 154 22.93 25.47 22.04
CA SER A 154 23.28 24.57 23.15
C SER A 154 22.18 23.53 23.39
N ASP A 155 20.91 23.94 23.29
CA ASP A 155 19.77 23.04 23.38
C ASP A 155 19.75 22.04 22.22
N LEU A 156 19.96 22.52 20.99
CA LEU A 156 19.99 21.67 19.80
C LEU A 156 21.13 20.64 19.85
N ASN A 157 22.27 20.94 20.49
CA ASN A 157 23.34 19.97 20.66
C ASN A 157 22.94 18.75 21.50
N ASN A 158 21.93 18.90 22.38
CA ASN A 158 21.37 17.81 23.17
C ASN A 158 20.31 16.99 22.42
N VAL A 159 19.82 17.49 21.27
CA VAL A 159 18.85 16.78 20.43
C VAL A 159 19.59 15.90 19.42
N PRO A 160 19.27 14.60 19.30
CA PRO A 160 19.90 13.74 18.30
C PRO A 160 19.79 14.31 16.88
N LYS A 161 20.87 14.25 16.09
CA LYS A 161 20.89 14.76 14.71
C LYS A 161 19.79 14.13 13.83
N PHE A 162 19.48 12.85 14.06
CA PHE A 162 18.37 12.19 13.38
C PHE A 162 17.04 12.90 13.65
N THR A 163 16.74 13.22 14.92
CA THR A 163 15.53 13.97 15.32
C THR A 163 15.53 15.38 14.74
N GLN A 164 16.67 16.08 14.72
CA GLN A 164 16.78 17.40 14.11
C GLN A 164 16.47 17.37 12.59
N ASN A 165 16.97 16.35 11.89
CA ASN A 165 16.78 16.17 10.45
C ASN A 165 15.48 15.45 10.06
N MET A 166 14.70 15.01 11.05
CA MET A 166 13.40 14.37 10.82
C MET A 166 12.46 15.36 10.13
N VAL A 167 11.77 14.88 9.10
CA VAL A 167 10.73 15.68 8.46
C VAL A 167 9.47 15.61 9.34
N TYR A 168 8.79 16.73 9.48
CA TYR A 168 7.48 16.76 10.13
C TYR A 168 6.39 17.12 9.13
N TYR A 169 5.11 16.87 9.45
CA TYR A 169 3.98 17.38 8.67
C TYR A 169 3.02 18.17 9.57
N PRO A 170 2.54 19.35 9.12
CA PRO A 170 1.91 20.35 9.99
C PRO A 170 0.39 20.19 10.15
N THR A 171 -0.23 19.25 9.43
CA THR A 171 -1.65 18.88 9.52
C THR A 171 -1.81 17.41 9.22
N ASN A 172 -2.68 16.72 9.96
CA ASN A 172 -3.01 15.32 9.69
C ASN A 172 -4.19 15.18 8.70
N LYS A 173 -4.75 16.28 8.21
CA LYS A 173 -5.90 16.27 7.31
C LYS A 173 -5.44 16.45 5.87
N VAL A 174 -5.65 15.42 5.05
CA VAL A 174 -5.29 15.41 3.63
C VAL A 174 -6.53 15.14 2.77
N ARG A 175 -6.55 15.68 1.55
CA ARG A 175 -7.60 15.51 0.56
C ARG A 175 -6.99 14.98 -0.73
N PHE A 176 -7.52 13.86 -1.23
CA PHE A 176 -7.18 13.33 -2.54
C PHE A 176 -8.28 13.65 -3.53
N TYR A 177 -8.02 14.57 -4.47
CA TYR A 177 -8.99 14.91 -5.50
C TYR A 177 -9.14 13.78 -6.53
N VAL A 178 -10.37 13.58 -6.99
CA VAL A 178 -10.71 12.52 -7.93
C VAL A 178 -10.72 13.06 -9.35
N ASN A 179 -9.82 12.54 -10.18
CA ASN A 179 -9.85 12.78 -11.61
C ASN A 179 -10.89 11.85 -12.27
N LYS A 180 -12.15 12.31 -12.34
CA LYS A 180 -13.28 11.52 -12.88
C LYS A 180 -13.01 10.97 -14.29
N LYS A 181 -12.33 11.74 -15.14
CA LYS A 181 -11.95 11.32 -16.50
C LYS A 181 -11.04 10.10 -16.45
N ASN A 182 -9.99 10.13 -15.62
CA ASN A 182 -9.06 9.01 -15.48
C ASN A 182 -9.72 7.80 -14.84
N VAL A 183 -10.60 7.99 -13.84
CA VAL A 183 -11.38 6.90 -13.20
C VAL A 183 -12.18 6.09 -14.22
N LEU A 184 -12.85 6.77 -15.16
CA LEU A 184 -13.63 6.12 -16.21
C LEU A 184 -12.72 5.47 -17.27
N ASN A 185 -11.65 6.16 -17.69
CA ASN A 185 -10.71 5.65 -18.70
C ASN A 185 -9.96 4.39 -18.23
N SER A 186 -9.59 4.33 -16.95
CA SER A 186 -8.89 3.19 -16.37
C SER A 186 -9.82 2.00 -16.09
N GLY A 187 -11.14 2.20 -16.14
CA GLY A 187 -12.13 1.17 -15.82
C GLY A 187 -12.23 0.88 -14.32
N VAL A 188 -11.77 1.79 -13.46
CA VAL A 188 -11.93 1.67 -12.00
C VAL A 188 -13.42 1.66 -11.65
N VAL A 189 -14.22 2.53 -12.28
CA VAL A 189 -15.67 2.60 -12.13
C VAL A 189 -16.34 2.40 -13.50
N LYS A 190 -17.41 1.60 -13.54
CA LYS A 190 -18.25 1.43 -14.75
C LYS A 190 -19.03 2.73 -15.02
N LYS A 191 -19.25 3.05 -16.30
CA LYS A 191 -19.95 4.28 -16.71
C LYS A 191 -21.35 4.44 -16.07
N GLU A 192 -22.05 3.34 -15.83
CA GLU A 192 -23.36 3.32 -15.16
C GLU A 192 -23.31 3.93 -13.74
N ASN A 193 -22.16 3.80 -13.06
CA ASN A 193 -21.94 4.28 -11.70
C ASN A 193 -21.19 5.63 -11.67
N GLU A 194 -21.05 6.32 -12.80
CA GLU A 194 -20.34 7.60 -12.90
C GLU A 194 -20.90 8.65 -11.94
N ASN A 195 -22.22 8.67 -11.74
CA ASN A 195 -22.89 9.61 -10.84
C ASN A 195 -22.57 9.39 -9.36
N LEU A 196 -22.02 8.22 -8.99
CA LEU A 196 -21.63 7.89 -7.62
C LEU A 196 -20.19 8.32 -7.30
N ILE A 197 -19.43 8.78 -8.31
CA ILE A 197 -18.04 9.19 -8.15
C ILE A 197 -17.97 10.51 -7.37
N VAL A 198 -17.34 10.44 -6.19
CA VAL A 198 -17.08 11.61 -5.35
C VAL A 198 -16.04 12.54 -5.99
N ASP A 199 -16.09 13.84 -5.69
CA ASP A 199 -15.11 14.80 -6.21
C ASP A 199 -13.74 14.69 -5.52
N TYR A 200 -13.73 14.20 -4.28
CA TYR A 200 -12.52 14.03 -3.48
C TYR A 200 -12.72 12.99 -2.37
N ILE A 201 -11.61 12.48 -1.86
CA ILE A 201 -11.55 11.58 -0.71
C ILE A 201 -10.76 12.27 0.41
N ASP A 202 -11.41 12.47 1.56
CA ASP A 202 -10.77 13.01 2.75
C ASP A 202 -10.08 11.88 3.53
N ILE A 203 -8.79 12.08 3.82
CA ILE A 203 -7.92 11.15 4.52
C ILE A 203 -7.44 11.83 5.81
N ASP A 204 -7.69 11.20 6.95
CA ASP A 204 -7.20 11.66 8.25
C ASP A 204 -6.03 10.76 8.69
N LEU A 205 -4.82 11.29 8.55
CA LEU A 205 -3.57 10.63 8.88
C LEU A 205 -3.39 10.53 10.41
N PRO A 206 -2.54 9.60 10.89
CA PRO A 206 -2.23 9.49 12.31
C PRO A 206 -1.66 10.79 12.89
N LYS A 207 -1.94 11.04 14.16
CA LYS A 207 -1.37 12.13 14.95
C LYS A 207 -0.05 11.77 15.65
N SER A 208 0.49 10.58 15.40
CA SER A 208 1.83 10.19 15.84
C SER A 208 2.85 10.56 14.77
N GLY A 209 2.71 9.95 13.59
CA GLY A 209 3.61 10.09 12.47
C GLY A 209 3.37 9.01 11.42
N LEU A 210 4.16 9.05 10.35
CA LEU A 210 4.09 8.10 9.25
C LEU A 210 5.42 7.37 9.10
N TYR A 211 5.35 6.06 8.86
CA TYR A 211 6.49 5.24 8.48
C TYR A 211 6.76 5.33 6.98
N LYS A 212 8.00 5.04 6.58
CA LYS A 212 8.43 5.12 5.17
C LYS A 212 7.54 4.38 4.18
N ASN A 213 7.08 3.16 4.52
CA ASN A 213 6.18 2.42 3.64
C ASN A 213 4.88 3.19 3.38
N GLN A 214 4.29 3.78 4.42
CA GLN A 214 3.07 4.59 4.31
C GLN A 214 3.29 5.85 3.46
N ILE A 215 4.45 6.51 3.62
CA ILE A 215 4.85 7.65 2.79
C ILE A 215 4.92 7.27 1.32
N LEU A 216 5.55 6.13 1.00
CA LEU A 216 5.71 5.66 -0.37
C LEU A 216 4.39 5.21 -0.98
N MET A 217 3.50 4.58 -0.20
CA MET A 217 2.15 4.25 -0.68
C MET A 217 1.35 5.52 -1.02
N LEU A 218 1.44 6.57 -0.19
CA LEU A 218 0.81 7.88 -0.46
C LEU A 218 1.43 8.57 -1.68
N ASP A 219 2.74 8.42 -1.90
CA ASP A 219 3.41 8.96 -3.09
C ASP A 219 2.89 8.32 -4.38
N ILE A 220 2.78 6.99 -4.37
CA ILE A 220 2.23 6.22 -5.49
C ILE A 220 0.80 6.65 -5.75
N LEU A 221 -0.03 6.76 -4.71
CA LEU A 221 -1.42 7.24 -4.82
C LEU A 221 -1.46 8.64 -5.46
N SER A 222 -0.63 9.56 -4.96
CA SER A 222 -0.56 10.95 -5.42
C SER A 222 -0.15 11.07 -6.90
N LYS A 223 0.73 10.20 -7.39
CA LYS A 223 1.19 10.19 -8.79
C LYS A 223 0.39 9.33 -9.74
N ASN A 224 -0.44 8.42 -9.24
CA ASN A 224 -1.29 7.58 -10.06
C ASN A 224 -2.41 8.38 -10.75
N ASP A 225 -2.97 9.41 -10.09
CA ASP A 225 -4.06 10.25 -10.60
C ASP A 225 -5.24 9.43 -11.22
N TRP A 226 -5.53 8.27 -10.63
CA TRP A 226 -6.53 7.29 -11.08
C TRP A 226 -6.29 6.66 -12.48
N GLU A 227 -5.08 6.73 -13.02
CA GLU A 227 -4.74 6.14 -14.31
C GLU A 227 -4.63 4.60 -14.25
N ARG A 228 -4.14 4.05 -13.15
CA ARG A 228 -4.01 2.60 -12.93
C ARG A 228 -4.94 2.17 -11.78
N PRO A 229 -5.72 1.09 -11.92
CA PRO A 229 -6.47 0.52 -10.81
C PRO A 229 -5.56 0.08 -9.66
N ILE A 230 -5.98 0.32 -8.41
CA ILE A 230 -5.26 -0.08 -7.20
C ILE A 230 -6.10 -1.11 -6.44
N TYR A 231 -5.46 -2.20 -6.07
CA TYR A 231 -6.02 -3.31 -5.31
C TYR A 231 -5.22 -3.56 -4.03
N PHE A 232 -5.84 -4.25 -3.09
CA PHE A 232 -5.22 -4.70 -1.84
C PHE A 232 -5.61 -6.15 -1.58
N THR A 233 -4.67 -6.97 -1.10
CA THR A 233 -5.05 -8.26 -0.50
C THR A 233 -5.77 -8.02 0.82
N GLY A 234 -6.47 -9.04 1.32
CA GLY A 234 -6.84 -9.06 2.74
C GLY A 234 -5.62 -9.29 3.65
N GLY A 235 -5.86 -9.42 4.96
CA GLY A 235 -4.86 -9.90 5.93
C GLY A 235 -4.51 -8.93 7.06
N SER A 236 -5.01 -7.70 7.03
CA SER A 236 -4.85 -6.74 8.14
C SER A 236 -6.11 -5.95 8.38
N TYR A 237 -6.32 -5.50 9.63
CA TYR A 237 -7.36 -4.54 10.00
C TYR A 237 -6.81 -3.13 10.22
N LYS A 238 -5.51 -2.87 10.02
CA LYS A 238 -4.94 -1.54 10.22
C LYS A 238 -5.32 -0.63 9.06
N ASP A 239 -5.82 0.57 9.35
CA ASP A 239 -6.22 1.55 8.32
C ASP A 239 -5.06 1.96 7.41
N SER A 240 -3.84 2.01 7.95
CA SER A 240 -2.64 2.38 7.20
C SER A 240 -2.30 1.42 6.06
N GLU A 241 -2.69 0.14 6.15
CA GLU A 241 -2.46 -0.84 5.08
C GLU A 241 -3.37 -0.61 3.87
N TYR A 242 -4.44 0.16 4.06
CA TYR A 242 -5.42 0.50 3.02
C TYR A 242 -5.49 2.01 2.77
N LEU A 243 -4.38 2.72 3.00
CA LEU A 243 -4.27 4.17 2.81
C LEU A 243 -5.32 5.01 3.56
N TRP A 244 -5.88 4.48 4.66
CA TRP A 244 -7.01 5.06 5.39
C TRP A 244 -8.27 5.28 4.55
N MET A 245 -8.46 4.47 3.50
CA MET A 245 -9.54 4.60 2.52
C MET A 245 -10.49 3.39 2.52
N LYS A 246 -10.68 2.71 3.65
CA LYS A 246 -11.53 1.51 3.72
C LYS A 246 -12.98 1.72 3.27
N ASP A 247 -13.54 2.91 3.51
CA ASP A 247 -14.87 3.31 3.03
C ASP A 247 -14.96 3.43 1.49
N TYR A 248 -13.85 3.25 0.78
CA TYR A 248 -13.72 3.36 -0.67
C TYR A 248 -13.18 2.05 -1.28
N LEU A 249 -13.19 0.96 -0.51
CA LEU A 249 -12.84 -0.37 -1.00
C LEU A 249 -14.09 -1.13 -1.42
N GLN A 250 -14.00 -1.88 -2.52
CA GLN A 250 -15.01 -2.84 -2.95
C GLN A 250 -14.35 -4.21 -3.10
N LEU A 251 -15.01 -5.26 -2.58
CA LEU A 251 -14.54 -6.64 -2.78
C LEU A 251 -14.76 -7.05 -4.24
N ASP A 252 -13.68 -7.38 -4.93
CA ASP A 252 -13.63 -7.85 -6.32
C ASP A 252 -12.92 -9.21 -6.32
N GLY A 253 -13.68 -10.29 -6.47
CA GLY A 253 -13.19 -11.65 -6.25
C GLY A 253 -12.62 -11.85 -4.85
N LEU A 254 -11.31 -12.07 -4.74
CA LEU A 254 -10.58 -12.27 -3.47
C LEU A 254 -9.73 -11.06 -3.05
N VAL A 255 -9.83 -9.92 -3.73
CA VAL A 255 -9.05 -8.70 -3.44
C VAL A 255 -9.98 -7.50 -3.24
N TYR A 256 -9.46 -6.45 -2.61
CA TYR A 256 -10.19 -5.19 -2.42
C TYR A 256 -9.73 -4.16 -3.46
N LYS A 257 -10.66 -3.69 -4.30
CA LYS A 257 -10.44 -2.64 -5.29
C LYS A 257 -10.69 -1.27 -4.68
N LEU A 258 -9.77 -0.32 -4.85
CA LEU A 258 -9.96 1.07 -4.48
C LEU A 258 -10.80 1.80 -5.54
N VAL A 259 -11.94 2.35 -5.15
CA VAL A 259 -12.87 3.07 -6.02
C VAL A 259 -13.29 4.40 -5.37
N PRO A 260 -13.49 5.49 -6.13
CA PRO A 260 -13.95 6.77 -5.59
C PRO A 260 -15.47 6.78 -5.39
N ILE A 261 -16.03 5.70 -4.85
CA ILE A 261 -17.44 5.58 -4.47
C ILE A 261 -17.46 5.28 -2.98
N LYS A 262 -18.07 6.18 -2.20
CA LYS A 262 -18.14 6.01 -0.75
C LYS A 262 -19.15 4.92 -0.42
N THR A 263 -18.66 3.82 0.14
CA THR A 263 -19.48 2.75 0.70
C THR A 263 -19.20 2.64 2.19
N PRO A 264 -20.14 3.01 3.07
CA PRO A 264 -19.92 2.91 4.51
C PRO A 264 -19.72 1.44 4.92
N LEU A 265 -18.77 1.20 5.80
CA LEU A 265 -18.52 -0.12 6.37
C LEU A 265 -19.76 -0.61 7.16
N ASN A 266 -20.14 -1.87 6.96
CA ASN A 266 -21.20 -2.50 7.75
C ASN A 266 -20.64 -2.92 9.13
N PRO A 267 -21.12 -2.36 10.26
CA PRO A 267 -20.63 -2.69 11.59
C PRO A 267 -20.84 -4.17 11.96
N ASP A 268 -21.88 -4.81 11.42
CA ASP A 268 -22.28 -6.18 11.75
C ASP A 268 -21.47 -7.22 10.96
N ASN A 269 -20.80 -6.81 9.89
CA ASN A 269 -19.95 -7.68 9.10
C ASN A 269 -18.67 -6.95 8.66
N PRO A 270 -17.68 -6.83 9.56
CA PRO A 270 -16.44 -6.11 9.28
C PRO A 270 -15.55 -6.80 8.24
N TYR A 271 -15.94 -7.97 7.71
CA TYR A 271 -15.26 -8.64 6.60
C TYR A 271 -15.78 -8.20 5.23
N LYS A 272 -16.95 -7.53 5.17
CA LYS A 272 -17.49 -6.95 3.94
C LYS A 272 -17.15 -5.47 3.90
N TRP A 273 -16.01 -5.15 3.29
CA TRP A 273 -15.67 -3.77 2.94
C TRP A 273 -16.16 -3.49 1.52
N GLY A 274 -17.10 -2.55 1.43
CA GLY A 274 -17.77 -2.21 0.18
C GLY A 274 -18.97 -3.08 -0.15
N GLU A 275 -19.72 -2.63 -1.17
CA GLU A 275 -20.76 -3.44 -1.79
C GLU A 275 -20.07 -4.65 -2.43
N LEU A 276 -20.55 -5.86 -2.11
CA LEU A 276 -20.42 -6.95 -3.05
C LEU A 276 -21.10 -6.46 -4.32
N ILE A 277 -20.35 -6.26 -5.40
CA ILE A 277 -20.95 -6.30 -6.72
C ILE A 277 -21.47 -7.73 -6.82
N GLN A 278 -22.73 -7.91 -6.41
CA GLN A 278 -23.48 -9.10 -6.71
C GLN A 278 -23.44 -9.14 -8.23
N ILE A 279 -22.56 -9.99 -8.76
CA ILE A 279 -22.64 -10.44 -10.14
C ILE A 279 -24.07 -10.92 -10.23
N ILE A 280 -24.91 -10.09 -10.84
CA ILE A 280 -26.25 -10.47 -11.17
C ILE A 280 -26.03 -11.56 -12.23
N CYS A 281 -25.93 -12.81 -11.77
CA CYS A 281 -26.28 -13.98 -12.56
C CYS A 281 -27.76 -13.87 -12.86
N THR A 282 -28.12 -12.92 -13.72
CA THR A 282 -29.32 -13.00 -14.54
C THR A 282 -28.83 -13.26 -15.94
N THR A 283 -29.22 -14.45 -16.42
CA THR A 283 -29.22 -14.89 -17.83
C THR A 283 -27.85 -15.03 -18.50
N LEU A 284 -27.31 -16.26 -18.48
CA LEU A 284 -27.54 -17.27 -19.51
C LEU A 284 -27.43 -18.68 -18.91
#